data_AF-A0A2V8LCH2-F1
#
_entry.id   AF-A0A2V8LCH2-F1
#
_cell.length_a   1.000
_cell.length_b   1.000
_cell.length_c   1.000
_cell.angle_alpha   90.00
_cell.angle_beta   90.00
_cell.angle_gamma   90.00
#
_symmetry.space_group_name_H-M   'P 1'
#
loop_
_entity.id
_entity.type
_entity.pdbx_description
1 polymer ?
#
loop_
_entity_poly.entity_id
_entity_poly.type
_entity_poly.pdbx_seq_one_letter_code
_entity_poly.pdbx_strand_id
1 'polypeptide(L)'
;MWENLLYLVEMKANDAPKANVGLVDYGKSPALNVRLARTALFGDNAIQQADQWFAALPKPLSIETGSLSIIPPGIPTSDKQQIAFITAESDRPLSQSDIDHITQTDHAAVVVARIEYYDLEGNLYWSDICQFRLATGAIASCHTHNEMH
;
A
#
# COMPACT_ATOMS: atom_id res chain seq x y z
N MET A 1 -3.57 -12.19 4.99
CA MET A 1 -2.14 -11.87 5.17
C MET A 1 -1.64 -11.47 3.81
N TRP A 2 -0.96 -10.35 3.65
CA TRP A 2 -0.46 -9.87 2.36
C TRP A 2 1.05 -9.70 2.50
N GLU A 3 1.87 -10.27 1.61
CA GLU A 3 3.30 -9.98 1.58
C GLU A 3 3.56 -8.76 0.70
N ASN A 4 4.09 -7.71 1.33
CA ASN A 4 4.31 -6.43 0.69
C ASN A 4 5.76 -6.32 0.24
N LEU A 5 6.01 -6.65 -1.02
CA LEU A 5 7.19 -6.17 -1.70
C LEU A 5 6.91 -4.75 -2.18
N LEU A 6 7.22 -3.78 -1.32
CA LEU A 6 7.09 -2.37 -1.66
C LEU A 6 8.32 -1.92 -2.43
N TYR A 7 8.10 -1.61 -3.70
CA TYR A 7 9.10 -1.00 -4.55
C TYR A 7 8.64 0.42 -4.87
N LEU A 8 9.39 1.41 -4.39
CA LEU A 8 9.32 2.75 -4.98
C LEU A 8 9.82 2.61 -6.42
N VAL A 9 8.91 2.74 -7.38
CA VAL A 9 9.14 2.41 -8.79
C VAL A 9 10.15 3.38 -9.39
N GLU A 10 10.00 4.68 -9.10
CA GLU A 10 10.96 5.72 -9.40
C GLU A 10 10.53 7.02 -8.71
N MET A 11 11.50 7.81 -8.21
CA MET A 11 11.26 9.18 -7.77
C MET A 11 11.95 10.11 -8.76
N LYS A 12 11.16 10.84 -9.55
CA LYS A 12 11.63 11.80 -10.56
C LYS A 12 11.03 13.16 -10.27
N ALA A 13 11.84 14.20 -10.47
CA ALA A 13 11.37 15.57 -10.30
C ALA A 13 10.27 15.87 -11.32
N ASN A 14 9.21 16.50 -10.85
CA ASN A 14 7.97 16.83 -11.57
C ASN A 14 7.07 15.64 -11.93
N ASP A 15 7.37 14.43 -11.43
CA ASP A 15 6.50 13.26 -11.54
C ASP A 15 5.83 12.93 -10.20
N ALA A 16 4.63 12.34 -10.27
CA ALA A 16 3.99 11.73 -9.12
C ALA A 16 4.64 10.37 -8.85
N PRO A 17 5.32 10.18 -7.70
CA PRO A 17 6.04 8.95 -7.38
C PRO A 17 5.04 7.81 -7.18
N LYS A 18 5.48 6.62 -7.60
CA LYS A 18 4.67 5.41 -7.60
C LYS A 18 5.32 4.35 -6.74
N ALA A 19 4.49 3.60 -6.01
CA ALA A 19 4.91 2.46 -5.23
C ALA A 19 4.02 1.26 -5.54
N ASN A 20 4.62 0.12 -5.88
CA ASN A 20 3.86 -1.10 -6.08
C ASN A 20 3.72 -1.85 -4.75
N VAL A 21 2.52 -2.32 -4.44
CA VAL A 21 2.21 -3.18 -3.30
C VAL A 21 1.79 -4.53 -3.86
N GLY A 22 2.51 -5.58 -3.48
CA GLY A 22 2.21 -6.96 -3.86
C GLY A 22 0.97 -7.48 -3.13
N LEU A 23 0.12 -8.19 -3.87
CA LEU A 23 -1.08 -8.83 -3.35
C LEU A 23 -0.90 -10.35 -3.39
N VAL A 24 -0.81 -10.96 -2.22
CA VAL A 24 -0.81 -12.41 -2.01
C VAL A 24 -1.90 -12.75 -0.99
N ASP A 25 -2.76 -13.70 -1.31
CA ASP A 25 -3.78 -14.22 -0.39
C ASP A 25 -3.28 -15.49 0.31
N TYR A 26 -3.08 -15.43 1.63
CA TYR A 26 -2.67 -16.60 2.45
C TYR A 26 -3.87 -17.28 3.13
N GLY A 27 -5.10 -16.86 2.81
CA GLY A 27 -6.32 -17.48 3.29
C GLY A 27 -6.49 -18.90 2.76
N LYS A 28 -7.56 -19.57 3.19
CA LYS A 28 -7.98 -20.87 2.63
C LYS A 28 -9.05 -20.74 1.55
N SER A 29 -9.61 -19.54 1.38
CA SER A 29 -10.67 -19.20 0.45
C SER A 29 -10.26 -17.99 -0.38
N PRO A 30 -10.67 -17.89 -1.65
CA PRO A 30 -10.39 -16.71 -2.47
C PRO A 30 -10.90 -15.41 -1.84
N ALA A 31 -10.11 -14.36 -1.97
CA ALA A 31 -10.55 -13.00 -1.69
C ALA A 31 -11.44 -12.50 -2.85
N LEU A 32 -12.71 -12.20 -2.53
CA LEU A 32 -13.72 -11.71 -3.45
C LEU A 32 -13.96 -10.21 -3.26
N ASN A 33 -14.40 -9.54 -4.33
CA ASN A 33 -14.80 -8.13 -4.30
C ASN A 33 -13.73 -7.23 -3.67
N VAL A 34 -12.46 -7.43 -4.04
CA VAL A 34 -11.33 -6.73 -3.43
C VAL A 34 -11.43 -5.22 -3.67
N ARG A 35 -11.52 -4.45 -2.59
CA ARG A 35 -11.52 -2.97 -2.61
C ARG A 35 -10.21 -2.44 -2.07
N LEU A 36 -9.80 -1.31 -2.61
CA LEU A 36 -8.47 -0.78 -2.38
C LEU A 36 -8.57 0.72 -2.11
N ALA A 37 -7.87 1.19 -1.08
CA ALA A 37 -7.52 2.58 -0.92
C ALA A 37 -6.00 2.63 -0.71
N ARG A 38 -5.31 3.57 -1.36
CA ARG A 38 -3.85 3.65 -1.27
C ARG A 38 -3.34 5.03 -1.68
N THR A 39 -2.22 5.45 -1.11
CA THR A 39 -1.52 6.67 -1.52
C THR A 39 -0.06 6.63 -1.06
N ALA A 40 0.76 7.51 -1.64
CA ALA A 40 2.13 7.76 -1.22
C ALA A 40 2.25 9.19 -0.69
N LEU A 41 2.74 9.32 0.54
CA LEU A 41 2.82 10.54 1.34
C LEU A 41 4.29 10.92 1.54
N PHE A 42 4.58 12.22 1.48
CA PHE A 42 5.96 12.73 1.48
C PHE A 42 6.13 13.98 2.35
N GLY A 43 7.29 14.09 2.99
CA GLY A 43 7.70 15.20 3.85
C GLY A 43 7.86 14.82 5.32
N ASP A 44 8.25 15.79 6.15
CA ASP A 44 8.57 15.61 7.58
C ASP A 44 7.44 15.01 8.42
N ASN A 45 6.20 15.20 8.00
CA ASN A 45 5.00 14.72 8.70
C ASN A 45 4.30 13.58 7.96
N ALA A 46 4.98 12.88 7.04
CA ALA A 46 4.36 11.82 6.24
C ALA A 46 3.73 10.70 7.09
N ILE A 47 4.32 10.36 8.25
CA ILE A 47 3.75 9.39 9.20
C ILE A 47 2.45 9.92 9.83
N GLN A 48 2.42 11.19 10.24
CA GLN A 48 1.19 11.79 10.77
C GLN A 48 0.09 11.89 9.71
N GLN A 49 0.47 12.19 8.46
CA GLN A 49 -0.46 12.18 7.34
C GLN A 49 -1.02 10.76 7.09
N ALA A 50 -0.22 9.72 7.28
CA ALA A 50 -0.66 8.33 7.19
C ALA A 50 -1.74 8.02 8.23
N ASP A 51 -1.52 8.40 9.49
CA ASP A 51 -2.51 8.21 10.56
C ASP A 51 -3.84 8.91 10.22
N GLN A 52 -3.75 10.16 9.75
CA GLN A 52 -4.92 10.94 9.33
C GLN A 52 -5.64 10.31 8.15
N TRP A 53 -4.90 9.80 7.18
CA TRP A 53 -5.44 9.12 6.02
C TRP A 53 -6.24 7.87 6.42
N PHE A 54 -5.68 7.00 7.27
CA PHE A 54 -6.38 5.82 7.77
C PHE A 54 -7.62 6.17 8.59
N ALA A 55 -7.56 7.24 9.39
CA ALA A 55 -8.69 7.71 10.19
C ALA A 55 -9.83 8.27 9.34
N ALA A 56 -9.52 8.81 8.15
CA ALA A 56 -10.51 9.38 7.23
C ALA A 56 -11.19 8.33 6.33
N LEU A 57 -10.67 7.10 6.26
CA LEU A 57 -11.24 6.07 5.41
C LEU A 57 -12.62 5.59 5.91
N PRO A 58 -13.62 5.47 5.02
CA PRO A 58 -14.89 4.85 5.37
C PRO A 58 -14.72 3.36 5.65
N LYS A 59 -15.68 2.79 6.39
CA LYS A 59 -15.77 1.35 6.67
C LYS A 59 -17.19 0.86 6.36
N PRO A 60 -17.43 0.04 5.31
CA PRO A 60 -16.44 -0.41 4.32
C PRO A 60 -16.00 0.70 3.36
N LEU A 61 -14.91 0.48 2.64
CA LEU A 61 -14.46 1.31 1.52
C LEU A 61 -15.59 1.44 0.47
N SER A 62 -15.72 2.64 -0.08
CA SER A 62 -16.68 2.96 -1.14
C SER A 62 -16.37 2.21 -2.44
N ILE A 63 -17.39 1.80 -3.19
CA ILE A 63 -17.25 0.94 -4.38
C ILE A 63 -16.46 1.62 -5.51
N GLU A 64 -16.41 2.96 -5.55
CA GLU A 64 -15.70 3.72 -6.59
C GLU A 64 -14.19 3.44 -6.67
N THR A 65 -13.60 2.81 -5.64
CA THR A 65 -12.16 2.49 -5.60
C THR A 65 -11.83 1.00 -5.75
N GLY A 66 -12.82 0.14 -6.04
CA GLY A 66 -12.64 -1.32 -6.11
C GLY A 66 -12.52 -1.87 -7.54
N SER A 67 -11.56 -2.77 -7.77
CA SER A 67 -11.57 -3.66 -8.92
C SER A 67 -12.33 -4.93 -8.54
N LEU A 68 -13.26 -5.41 -9.38
CA LEU A 68 -13.87 -6.74 -9.23
C LEU A 68 -12.80 -7.80 -9.52
N SER A 69 -11.95 -8.04 -8.53
CA SER A 69 -10.84 -8.98 -8.61
C SER A 69 -11.13 -10.18 -7.72
N ILE A 70 -10.83 -11.37 -8.24
CA ILE A 70 -10.73 -12.60 -7.46
C ILE A 70 -9.24 -12.86 -7.29
N ILE A 71 -8.78 -12.88 -6.04
CA ILE A 71 -7.39 -13.26 -5.74
C ILE A 71 -7.43 -14.67 -5.15
N PRO A 72 -6.87 -15.68 -5.84
CA PRO A 72 -6.86 -17.03 -5.33
C PRO A 72 -5.85 -17.17 -4.19
N PRO A 73 -6.07 -18.13 -3.26
CA PRO A 73 -5.09 -18.45 -2.25
C PRO A 73 -3.77 -18.95 -2.83
N GLY A 74 -2.67 -18.60 -2.17
CA GLY A 74 -1.36 -19.19 -2.37
C GLY A 74 -0.24 -18.17 -2.58
N ILE A 75 0.93 -18.50 -2.07
CA ILE A 75 2.19 -17.81 -2.38
C ILE A 75 2.67 -18.33 -3.74
N PRO A 76 3.06 -17.46 -4.68
CA PRO A 76 3.75 -17.88 -5.90
C PRO A 76 4.93 -18.79 -5.59
N THR A 77 4.87 -20.06 -6.01
CA THR A 77 5.98 -21.02 -5.83
C THR A 77 6.80 -21.21 -7.10
N SER A 78 6.43 -20.51 -8.19
CA SER A 78 7.17 -20.53 -9.45
C SER A 78 7.23 -19.14 -10.08
N ASP A 79 8.30 -18.88 -10.83
CA ASP A 79 8.53 -17.64 -11.58
C ASP A 79 7.42 -17.32 -12.61
N LYS A 80 6.53 -18.28 -12.88
CA LYS A 80 5.38 -18.13 -13.79
C LYS A 80 4.11 -17.62 -13.11
N GLN A 81 4.03 -17.66 -11.77
CA GLN A 81 2.90 -17.11 -11.02
C GLN A 81 3.11 -15.62 -10.82
N GLN A 82 2.29 -14.81 -11.49
CA GLN A 82 2.32 -13.37 -11.31
C GLN A 82 1.71 -13.00 -9.95
N ILE A 83 2.47 -12.28 -9.13
CA ILE A 83 1.91 -11.53 -8.00
C ILE A 83 1.03 -10.44 -8.60
N ALA A 84 -0.22 -10.33 -8.16
CA ALA A 84 -1.02 -9.16 -8.50
C ALA A 84 -0.43 -7.96 -7.77
N PHE A 85 -0.24 -6.83 -8.45
CA PHE A 85 0.26 -5.61 -7.81
C PHE A 85 -0.77 -4.51 -7.90
N ILE A 86 -0.77 -3.64 -6.90
CA ILE A 86 -1.46 -2.35 -6.94
C ILE A 86 -0.42 -1.26 -6.88
N THR A 87 -0.60 -0.20 -7.68
CA THR A 87 0.31 0.94 -7.67
C THR A 87 -0.31 2.07 -6.88
N ALA A 88 0.25 2.38 -5.71
CA ALA A 88 -0.01 3.62 -4.99
C ALA A 88 0.71 4.77 -5.70
N GLU A 89 0.03 5.89 -5.84
CA GLU A 89 0.56 7.11 -6.47
C GLU A 89 0.38 8.26 -5.48
N SER A 90 1.33 9.19 -5.50
CA SER A 90 1.19 10.44 -4.74
C SER A 90 0.09 11.31 -5.32
N ASP A 91 -0.53 12.12 -4.49
CA ASP A 91 -1.48 13.16 -4.89
C ASP A 91 -0.80 14.36 -5.57
N ARG A 92 0.52 14.51 -5.40
CA ARG A 92 1.30 15.60 -5.96
C ARG A 92 2.60 15.13 -6.63
N PRO A 93 3.09 15.87 -7.64
CA PRO A 93 4.44 15.67 -8.13
C PRO A 93 5.49 16.07 -7.08
N LEU A 94 6.66 15.43 -7.13
CA LEU A 94 7.80 15.79 -6.29
C LEU A 94 8.67 16.85 -6.95
N SER A 95 9.11 17.85 -6.18
CA SER A 95 10.21 18.73 -6.58
C SER A 95 11.56 18.04 -6.39
N GLN A 96 12.64 18.57 -6.98
CA GLN A 96 13.99 18.06 -6.71
C GLN A 96 14.34 18.18 -5.22
N SER A 97 13.94 19.27 -4.56
CA SER A 97 14.13 19.44 -3.12
C SER A 97 13.38 18.40 -2.29
N ASP A 98 12.19 17.97 -2.71
CA ASP A 98 11.48 16.87 -2.05
C ASP A 98 12.31 15.58 -2.15
N ILE A 99 12.84 15.27 -3.34
CA ILE A 99 13.64 14.07 -3.57
C ILE A 99 14.92 14.08 -2.72
N ASP A 100 15.64 15.21 -2.72
CA ASP A 100 16.85 15.37 -1.92
C ASP A 100 16.55 15.17 -0.43
N HIS A 101 15.44 15.72 0.06
CA HIS A 101 14.98 15.53 1.44
C HIS A 101 14.61 14.06 1.72
N ILE A 102 13.79 13.43 0.87
CA ILE A 102 13.38 12.02 1.01
C ILE A 102 14.58 11.07 1.04
N THR A 103 15.63 11.37 0.27
CA THR A 103 16.83 10.53 0.23
C THR A 103 17.70 10.65 1.48
N GLN A 104 17.58 11.73 2.25
CA GLN A 104 18.44 12.04 3.39
C GLN A 104 17.75 11.94 4.74
N THR A 105 16.42 11.76 4.76
CA THR A 105 15.62 11.79 5.99
C THR A 105 14.82 10.50 6.15
N ASP A 106 14.93 9.88 7.33
CA ASP A 106 14.12 8.73 7.70
C ASP A 106 12.64 9.12 7.78
N HIS A 107 11.75 8.24 7.31
CA HIS A 107 10.29 8.42 7.34
C HIS A 107 9.75 9.55 6.44
N ALA A 108 10.59 10.19 5.61
CA ALA A 108 10.16 11.28 4.73
C ALA A 108 9.34 10.81 3.50
N ALA A 109 9.27 9.51 3.27
CA ALA A 109 8.37 8.89 2.29
C ALA A 109 7.64 7.71 2.94
N VAL A 110 6.32 7.73 2.88
CA VAL A 110 5.44 6.72 3.48
C VAL A 110 4.43 6.27 2.44
N VAL A 111 4.22 4.96 2.33
CA VAL A 111 3.16 4.39 1.50
C VAL A 111 2.16 3.72 2.41
N VAL A 112 0.89 4.02 2.16
CA VAL A 112 -0.24 3.47 2.90
C VAL A 112 -1.20 2.77 1.96
N ALA A 113 -1.78 1.67 2.43
CA ALA A 113 -2.86 0.98 1.73
C ALA A 113 -3.84 0.34 2.73
N ARG A 114 -5.12 0.32 2.35
CA ARG A 114 -6.15 -0.56 2.92
C ARG A 114 -6.65 -1.47 1.81
N ILE A 115 -6.61 -2.77 2.07
CA ILE A 115 -7.13 -3.81 1.18
C ILE A 115 -8.32 -4.45 1.89
N GLU A 116 -9.52 -4.27 1.37
CA GLU A 116 -10.75 -4.90 1.85
C GLU A 116 -11.14 -6.04 0.92
N TYR A 117 -11.67 -7.13 1.46
CA TYR A 117 -12.19 -8.23 0.67
C TYR A 117 -13.26 -9.02 1.42
N TYR A 118 -14.03 -9.80 0.67
CA TYR A 118 -15.03 -10.71 1.21
C TYR A 118 -14.60 -12.16 1.00
N ASP A 119 -14.91 -13.04 1.94
CA ASP A 119 -14.81 -14.49 1.72
C ASP A 119 -16.06 -15.05 1.01
N LEU A 120 -16.09 -16.37 0.81
CA LEU A 120 -17.22 -17.07 0.19
C LEU A 120 -18.48 -17.09 1.06
N GLU A 121 -18.36 -16.84 2.37
CA GLU A 121 -19.48 -16.75 3.31
C GLU A 121 -20.03 -15.31 3.40
N GLY A 122 -19.36 -14.35 2.76
CA GLY A 122 -19.74 -12.94 2.76
C GLY A 122 -19.21 -12.15 3.96
N ASN A 123 -18.26 -12.71 4.72
CA ASN A 123 -17.59 -11.98 5.79
C ASN A 123 -16.60 -10.96 5.20
N LEU A 124 -16.64 -9.73 5.70
CA LEU A 124 -15.71 -8.67 5.32
C LEU A 124 -14.43 -8.77 6.16
N TYR A 125 -13.29 -8.73 5.49
CA TYR A 125 -11.97 -8.61 6.10
C TYR A 125 -11.25 -7.41 5.52
N TRP A 126 -10.28 -6.88 6.27
CA TRP A 126 -9.36 -5.91 5.72
C TRP A 126 -7.97 -5.99 6.30
N SER A 127 -7.02 -5.39 5.58
CA SER A 127 -5.65 -5.25 6.03
C SER A 127 -5.19 -3.83 5.78
N ASP A 128 -4.63 -3.23 6.83
CA ASP A 128 -3.96 -1.94 6.75
C ASP A 128 -2.46 -2.18 6.61
N ILE A 129 -1.83 -1.39 5.73
CA ILE A 129 -0.42 -1.48 5.41
C ILE A 129 0.16 -0.09 5.48
N CYS A 130 1.20 0.09 6.29
CA CYS A 130 1.95 1.33 6.39
C CYS A 130 3.44 1.01 6.39
N GLN A 131 4.14 1.50 5.37
CA GLN A 131 5.57 1.32 5.20
C GLN A 131 6.22 2.64 4.86
N PHE A 132 7.46 2.82 5.29
CA PHE A 132 8.22 4.03 5.06
C PHE A 132 9.64 3.73 4.60
N ARG A 133 10.24 4.72 3.95
CA ARG A 133 11.63 4.70 3.50
C ARG A 133 12.55 5.28 4.57
N LEU A 134 13.63 4.58 4.86
CA LEU A 134 14.77 5.08 5.63
C LEU A 134 15.73 5.84 4.71
N ALA A 135 16.54 6.75 5.26
CA ALA A 135 17.57 7.49 4.52
C ALA A 135 18.53 6.54 3.78
N THR A 136 18.80 5.37 4.36
CA THR A 136 19.59 4.28 3.74
C THR A 136 18.98 3.72 2.46
N GLY A 137 17.71 4.01 2.17
CA GLY A 137 16.92 3.41 1.10
C GLY A 137 16.22 2.12 1.50
N ALA A 138 16.46 1.60 2.70
CA ALA A 138 15.71 0.46 3.23
C ALA A 138 14.24 0.85 3.47
N ILE A 139 13.35 -0.13 3.32
CA ILE A 139 11.92 0.01 3.62
C ILE A 139 11.64 -0.68 4.96
N ALA A 140 10.91 0.00 5.84
CA ALA A 140 10.47 -0.53 7.12
C ALA A 140 8.98 -0.30 7.32
N SER A 141 8.36 -1.08 8.20
CA SER A 141 6.94 -0.92 8.54
C SER A 141 6.76 0.15 9.61
N CYS A 142 5.69 0.93 9.49
CA CYS A 142 5.23 1.82 10.55
C CYS A 142 4.91 1.02 11.82
N HIS A 143 5.00 1.67 12.99
CA HIS A 143 4.67 1.01 14.26
C HIS A 143 3.17 0.64 14.37
N THR A 144 2.32 1.40 13.68
CA THR A 144 0.86 1.25 13.59
C THR A 144 0.43 0.97 12.13
N HIS A 145 -0.83 0.58 11.93
CA HIS A 145 -1.44 0.38 10.60
C HIS A 145 -0.80 -0.75 9.78
N ASN A 146 -0.53 -1.87 10.45
CA ASN A 146 0.03 -3.10 9.88
C ASN A 146 -0.69 -4.32 10.48
N GLU A 147 -2.02 -4.25 10.49
CA GLU A 147 -2.88 -5.24 11.12
C GLU A 147 -3.97 -5.75 10.19
N MET A 148 -4.54 -6.89 10.56
CA MET A 148 -5.69 -7.50 9.89
C MET A 148 -6.90 -7.41 10.80
N HIS A 149 -8.07 -7.25 10.19
CA HIS A 149 -9.36 -7.21 10.86
C HIS A 149 -10.37 -8.11 10.15
#